data_AF-A0A7V2CYH1-F1
#
_entry.id   AF-A0A7V2CYH1-F1
#
_cell.length_a   1.000
_cell.length_b   1.000
_cell.length_c   1.000
_cell.angle_alpha   90.00
_cell.angle_beta   90.00
_cell.angle_gamma   90.00
#
_symmetry.space_group_name_H-M   'P 1'
#
loop_
_entity.id
_entity.type
_entity.pdbx_description
1 polymer ?
#
loop_
_entity_poly.entity_id
_entity_poly.type
_entity_poly.pdbx_seq_one_letter_code
_entity_poly.pdbx_strand_id
1 'polypeptide(L)'
;MRKIADTGLLKAALDADDRHHSWGARELRAHAPFVTCEGVLVELAFLVGSGRPGMLLVQRGDLVLDFSIVDAHARILELLAQYQDCPMDLTDACLVCMAER
;
A
#
# COMPACT_ATOMS: atom_id res chain seq x y z
N MET A 1 -11.09 -11.85 -6.32
CA MET A 1 -10.60 -10.46 -6.42
C MET A 1 -9.28 -10.35 -5.70
N ARG A 2 -8.29 -9.66 -6.29
CA ARG A 2 -7.05 -9.31 -5.58
C ARG A 2 -7.38 -8.30 -4.49
N LYS A 3 -6.76 -8.43 -3.31
CA LYS A 3 -6.94 -7.48 -2.21
C LYS A 3 -5.74 -6.55 -2.19
N ILE A 4 -6.00 -5.25 -2.25
CA ILE A 4 -4.96 -4.23 -2.27
C ILE A 4 -4.72 -3.75 -0.84
N ALA A 5 -3.46 -3.66 -0.42
CA ALA A 5 -3.08 -3.05 0.84
C ALA A 5 -2.52 -1.65 0.58
N ASP A 6 -3.05 -0.67 1.29
CA ASP A 6 -2.51 0.68 1.38
C ASP A 6 -1.55 0.80 2.58
N THR A 7 -0.93 1.97 2.71
CA THR A 7 -0.06 2.27 3.85
C THR A 7 -0.81 2.26 5.17
N GLY A 8 -2.07 2.71 5.20
CA GLY A 8 -2.89 2.77 6.40
C GLY A 8 -3.13 1.40 7.03
N LEU A 9 -3.55 0.41 6.23
CA LEU A 9 -3.72 -0.97 6.68
C LEU A 9 -2.42 -1.55 7.23
N LEU A 10 -1.31 -1.38 6.51
CA LEU A 10 -0.03 -1.96 6.90
C LEU A 10 0.53 -1.29 8.15
N LYS A 11 0.41 0.04 8.27
CA LYS A 11 0.78 0.77 9.48
C LYS A 11 -0.04 0.26 10.65
N ALA A 12 -1.36 0.23 10.53
CA ALA A 12 -2.22 -0.30 11.60
C ALA A 12 -1.78 -1.73 11.99
N ALA A 13 -1.51 -2.61 11.03
CA ALA A 13 -1.11 -3.97 11.34
C ALA A 13 0.27 -4.11 12.03
N LEU A 14 1.21 -3.20 11.78
CA LEU A 14 2.62 -3.32 12.19
C LEU A 14 3.02 -2.40 13.35
N ASP A 15 2.33 -1.28 13.52
CA ASP A 15 2.54 -0.35 14.63
C ASP A 15 1.63 -0.73 15.80
N ALA A 16 2.23 -1.23 16.89
CA ALA A 16 1.50 -1.68 18.07
C ALA A 16 0.81 -0.53 18.83
N ASP A 17 1.26 0.71 18.64
CA ASP A 17 0.70 1.91 19.26
C ASP A 17 -0.38 2.57 18.38
N ASP A 18 -0.63 2.04 17.17
CA ASP A 18 -1.70 2.53 16.32
C ASP A 18 -3.07 2.21 16.93
N ARG A 19 -3.96 3.21 16.99
CA ARG A 19 -5.32 3.06 17.54
C ARG A 19 -6.15 1.98 16.82
N HIS A 20 -5.79 1.63 15.59
CA HIS A 20 -6.43 0.59 14.79
C HIS A 20 -5.64 -0.73 14.78
N HIS A 21 -4.63 -0.90 15.65
CA HIS A 21 -3.72 -2.04 15.58
C HIS A 21 -4.42 -3.40 15.60
N SER A 22 -5.36 -3.58 16.52
CA SER A 22 -6.14 -4.82 16.63
C SER A 22 -6.94 -5.12 15.35
N TRP A 23 -7.45 -4.09 14.68
CA TRP A 23 -8.16 -4.24 13.42
C TRP A 23 -7.18 -4.58 12.29
N GLY A 24 -6.11 -3.80 12.11
CA GLY A 24 -5.15 -4.01 11.03
C GLY A 24 -4.48 -5.38 11.09
N ALA A 25 -4.07 -5.80 12.28
CA ALA A 25 -3.45 -7.12 12.49
C ALA A 25 -4.43 -8.27 12.20
N ARG A 26 -5.73 -8.09 12.48
CA ARG A 26 -6.77 -9.07 12.15
C ARG A 26 -7.00 -9.15 10.64
N GLU A 27 -7.15 -8.01 9.97
CA GLU A 27 -7.35 -7.95 8.51
C GLU A 27 -6.16 -8.55 7.77
N LEU A 28 -4.93 -8.17 8.14
CA LEU A 28 -3.71 -8.69 7.52
C LEU A 28 -3.65 -10.23 7.61
N ARG A 29 -3.90 -10.81 8.80
CA ARG A 29 -3.90 -12.27 8.99
C ARG A 29 -5.05 -12.97 8.27
N ALA A 30 -6.23 -12.37 8.21
CA ALA A 30 -7.41 -13.00 7.64
C ALA A 30 -7.38 -13.00 6.11
N HIS A 31 -6.62 -12.08 5.51
CA HIS A 31 -6.81 -11.73 4.10
C HIS A 31 -5.54 -11.72 3.26
N ALA A 32 -4.36 -11.94 3.86
CA ALA A 32 -3.14 -12.20 3.11
C ALA A 32 -3.33 -13.37 2.10
N PRO A 33 -2.69 -13.31 0.93
CA PRO A 33 -1.76 -12.25 0.50
C PRO A 33 -2.48 -10.99 0.02
N PHE A 34 -1.90 -9.83 0.33
CA PHE A 34 -2.28 -8.55 -0.29
C PHE A 34 -1.32 -8.20 -1.43
N VAL A 35 -1.83 -7.50 -2.44
CA VAL A 35 -1.00 -6.85 -3.47
C VAL A 35 -0.83 -5.37 -3.15
N THR A 36 0.32 -4.79 -3.48
CA THR A 36 0.60 -3.35 -3.31
C THR A 36 1.69 -2.88 -4.28
N CYS A 37 2.12 -1.63 -4.16
CA CYS A 37 3.24 -1.03 -4.89
C CYS A 37 4.39 -0.60 -3.95
N GLU A 38 5.54 -0.28 -4.52
CA GLU A 38 6.73 0.12 -3.76
C GLU A 38 6.51 1.41 -2.95
N GLY A 39 5.67 2.34 -3.43
CA GLY A 39 5.34 3.58 -2.74
C GLY A 39 4.77 3.34 -1.34
N VAL A 40 3.92 2.32 -1.19
CA VAL A 40 3.35 1.92 0.10
C VAL A 40 4.42 1.46 1.09
N LEU A 41 5.46 0.73 0.62
CA LEU A 41 6.57 0.34 1.48
C LEU A 41 7.44 1.53 1.91
N VAL A 42 7.60 2.52 1.02
CA VAL A 42 8.35 3.75 1.33
C VAL A 42 7.63 4.55 2.42
N GLU A 43 6.32 4.79 2.27
CA GLU A 43 5.54 5.51 3.27
C GLU A 43 5.45 4.75 4.59
N LEU A 44 5.24 3.43 4.53
CA LEU A 44 5.23 2.59 5.73
C LEU A 44 6.56 2.70 6.49
N ALA A 45 7.69 2.63 5.78
CA ALA A 45 9.01 2.75 6.38
C ALA A 45 9.21 4.11 7.05
N PHE A 46 8.70 5.18 6.44
CA PHE A 46 8.72 6.52 7.00
C PHE A 46 7.85 6.62 8.27
N LEU A 47 6.62 6.11 8.24
CA LEU A 47 5.67 6.21 9.35
C LEU A 47 6.04 5.33 10.55
N VAL A 48 6.59 4.14 10.31
CA VAL A 48 7.00 3.19 11.36
C VAL A 48 8.46 3.40 11.79
N GLY A 49 9.23 4.20 11.06
CA GLY A 49 10.66 4.43 11.31
C GLY A 49 11.57 3.26 10.92
N SER A 50 11.05 2.25 10.22
CA SER A 50 11.82 1.12 9.71
C SER A 50 11.12 0.44 8.53
N GLY A 51 11.87 0.17 7.46
CA GLY A 51 11.38 -0.66 6.34
C GLY A 51 11.42 -2.16 6.60
N ARG A 52 12.08 -2.62 7.68
CA ARG A 52 12.27 -4.05 7.97
C ARG A 52 10.95 -4.81 8.12
N PRO A 53 9.93 -4.33 8.86
CA PRO A 53 8.68 -5.06 9.02
C PRO A 53 7.94 -5.29 7.69
N GLY A 54 7.87 -4.27 6.82
CA GLY A 54 7.26 -4.39 5.49
C GLY A 54 7.99 -5.42 4.61
N MET A 55 9.32 -5.38 4.58
CA MET A 55 10.12 -6.35 3.83
C MET A 55 9.99 -7.79 4.35
N LEU A 56 9.74 -7.99 5.64
CA LEU A 56 9.45 -9.31 6.18
C LEU A 56 8.10 -9.85 5.70
N LEU A 57 7.07 -9.00 5.54
CA LEU A 57 5.80 -9.40 4.92
C LEU A 57 6.01 -9.83 3.46
N VAL A 58 6.85 -9.09 2.72
CA VAL A 58 7.22 -9.44 1.34
C VAL A 58 7.95 -10.78 1.29
N GLN A 59 8.97 -10.96 2.14
CA GLN A 59 9.73 -12.22 2.19
C GLN A 59 8.85 -13.43 2.52
N ARG A 60 7.82 -13.24 3.35
CA ARG A 60 6.87 -14.30 3.74
C ARG A 60 5.80 -14.57 2.69
N GLY A 61 5.65 -13.69 1.69
CA GLY A 61 4.57 -13.74 0.71
C GLY A 61 3.23 -13.21 1.24
N ASP A 62 3.20 -12.61 2.43
CA ASP A 62 1.99 -11.98 2.99
C ASP A 62 1.64 -10.66 2.25
N LEU A 63 2.65 -10.03 1.64
CA LEU A 63 2.54 -8.82 0.82
C LEU A 63 3.28 -9.02 -0.51
N VAL A 64 2.63 -8.72 -1.63
CA VAL A 64 3.16 -8.94 -2.98
C VAL A 64 3.24 -7.60 -3.72
N LEU A 65 4.41 -7.28 -4.25
CA LEU A 65 4.60 -6.12 -5.14
C LEU A 65 4.23 -6.53 -6.57
N ASP A 66 2.99 -6.22 -6.97
CA ASP A 66 2.42 -6.58 -8.28
C ASP A 66 1.94 -5.31 -9.00
N PHE A 67 2.85 -4.33 -9.13
CA PHE A 67 2.58 -3.08 -9.82
C PHE A 67 3.79 -2.62 -10.62
N SER A 68 3.53 -2.04 -11.79
CA SER A 68 4.54 -1.46 -12.67
C SER A 68 4.11 -0.04 -13.01
N ILE A 69 4.84 0.93 -12.46
CA ILE A 69 4.65 2.35 -12.77
C ILE A 69 4.88 2.59 -14.27
N VAL A 70 5.86 1.93 -14.86
CA VAL A 70 6.18 2.09 -16.29
C VAL A 70 5.00 1.67 -17.16
N ASP A 71 4.31 0.60 -16.81
CA ASP A 71 3.14 0.15 -17.58
C ASP A 71 1.89 1.00 -17.32
N ALA A 72 1.78 1.62 -16.14
CA ALA A 72 0.62 2.40 -15.72
C ALA A 72 0.77 3.93 -15.89
N HIS A 73 1.93 4.43 -16.34
CA HIS A 73 2.29 5.84 -16.29
C HIS A 73 1.25 6.79 -16.91
N ALA A 74 0.66 6.42 -18.05
CA ALA A 74 -0.34 7.25 -18.71
C ALA A 74 -1.58 7.47 -17.82
N ARG A 75 -2.07 6.39 -17.21
CA ARG A 75 -3.22 6.46 -16.29
C ARG A 75 -2.88 7.20 -15.00
N ILE A 76 -1.67 7.01 -14.48
CA ILE A 76 -1.17 7.77 -13.32
C ILE A 76 -1.18 9.28 -13.60
N LEU A 77 -0.70 9.71 -14.76
CA LEU A 77 -0.70 11.13 -15.15
C LEU A 77 -2.12 11.71 -15.21
N GLU A 78 -3.07 10.96 -15.75
CA GLU A 78 -4.49 11.36 -15.77
C GLU A 78 -5.05 11.54 -14.36
N LEU A 79 -4.79 10.58 -13.46
CA LEU A 79 -5.26 10.63 -12.07
C LEU A 79 -4.66 11.83 -11.33
N LEU A 80 -3.34 12.04 -11.44
CA LEU A 80 -2.68 13.17 -10.79
C LEU A 80 -3.20 14.52 -11.30
N ALA A 81 -3.52 14.62 -12.59
CA ALA A 81 -4.14 15.82 -13.16
C ALA A 81 -5.61 15.99 -12.70
N GLN A 82 -6.38 14.90 -12.68
CA GLN A 82 -7.79 14.90 -12.28
C GLN A 82 -7.96 15.30 -10.82
N TYR A 83 -7.07 14.84 -9.94
CA TYR A 83 -7.11 15.10 -8.51
C TYR A 83 -6.17 16.24 -8.10
N GLN A 84 -5.71 17.12 -8.99
CA GLN A 84 -4.78 18.20 -8.61
C GLN A 84 -5.32 19.14 -7.50
N ASP A 85 -6.65 19.27 -7.37
CA ASP A 85 -7.30 20.11 -6.35
C ASP A 85 -7.49 19.41 -4.99
N CYS A 86 -7.19 18.11 -4.89
CA CYS A 86 -7.23 17.31 -3.66
C CYS A 86 -5.95 16.48 -3.60
N PRO A 87 -5.04 16.66 -2.63
CA PRO A 87 -3.65 16.17 -2.72
C PRO A 87 -3.57 14.63 -2.76
N MET A 88 -3.81 14.04 -3.93
CA MET A 88 -3.51 12.66 -4.27
C MET A 88 -2.01 12.59 -4.51
N ASP A 89 -1.34 11.72 -3.77
CA ASP A 89 0.07 11.46 -4.03
C ASP A 89 0.25 10.36 -5.09
N LEU A 90 1.52 10.14 -5.46
CA LEU A 90 1.87 9.13 -6.46
C LEU A 90 1.51 7.71 -5.99
N THR A 91 1.62 7.42 -4.69
CA THR A 91 1.30 6.10 -4.13
C THR A 91 -0.19 5.81 -4.29
N ASP A 92 -1.04 6.76 -3.92
CA ASP A 92 -2.50 6.68 -4.08
C ASP A 92 -2.89 6.50 -5.55
N ALA A 93 -2.28 7.27 -6.46
CA ALA A 93 -2.52 7.11 -7.89
C ALA A 93 -2.16 5.69 -8.39
N CYS A 94 -1.07 5.10 -7.86
CA CYS A 94 -0.69 3.72 -8.15
C CYS A 94 -1.73 2.73 -7.61
N LEU A 95 -2.20 2.90 -6.37
CA LEU A 95 -3.20 2.02 -5.75
C LEU A 95 -4.56 2.09 -6.47
N VAL A 96 -4.96 3.26 -6.95
CA VAL A 96 -6.16 3.42 -7.79
C VAL A 96 -5.96 2.66 -9.11
N CYS A 97 -4.82 2.81 -9.79
CA CYS A 97 -4.53 2.05 -11.00
C CYS A 97 -4.54 0.53 -10.76
N MET A 98 -4.13 0.06 -9.59
CA MET A 98 -4.22 -1.35 -9.22
C MET A 98 -5.68 -1.80 -9.03
N ALA A 99 -6.53 -0.95 -8.46
CA ALA A 99 -7.93 -1.24 -8.19
C ALA A 99 -8.82 -1.23 -9.44
N GLU A 100 -8.41 -0.51 -10.49
CA GLU A 100 -9.08 -0.47 -11.80
C GLU A 100 -8.90 -1.77 -12.62
N ARG A 101 -8.07 -2.72 -12.17
CA ARG A 101 -7.73 -3.98 -12.86
C ARG A 101 -8.45 -5.21 -12.30
#